data_AF-A0A5J6L7A7-F1
#
_entry.id   AF-A0A5J6L7A7-F1
#
_cell.length_a   1.000
_cell.length_b   1.000
_cell.length_c   1.000
_cell.angle_alpha   90.00
_cell.angle_beta   90.00
_cell.angle_gamma   90.00
#
_symmetry.space_group_name_H-M   'P 1'
#
loop_
_entity.id
_entity.type
_entity.pdbx_description
1 polymer ?
#
loop_
_entity_poly.entity_id
_entity_poly.type
_entity_poly.pdbx_seq_one_letter_code
_entity_poly.pdbx_strand_id
1 'polypeptide(L)'
;MLSAARARDGALHAVLVRGEFSAPGLARSRRDPAAPVDDSGSVLSAVAPTGELIATLVSFACHPTLLTADNLEYSRDYPGVVRDTVEEFCGGTAIFLQGFAGDVNPVFQDHSARDMQLFGKQIGAAAASAALSGLRYAQPAFTMNLSRDAVLPVRDGSPSVMLPVDRMSATIAHVDVDAKPIVGPDASRRALEVALAAEISARSEGERERAVAVRQACWIDDLMASHSPVLGIDFPRGGHNTLPVQVFRVGPMLQIIALPGEPHISTARSLRARVGDTALLVGYANAAPSYLPPAEAFAEHGYEVGSTRYALGTVERLADAAVRLAFAPTEATSDTIGGL
;
A
#
# COMPACT_ATOMS: atom_id res chain seq x y z
N MET A 1 18.69 9.45 -1.50
CA MET A 1 19.46 10.09 -2.60
C MET A 1 20.52 9.18 -3.21
N LEU A 2 21.36 8.48 -2.41
CA LEU A 2 22.41 7.58 -2.93
C LEU A 2 21.87 6.40 -3.78
N SER A 3 20.74 5.81 -3.43
CA SER A 3 20.13 4.70 -4.19
C SER A 3 19.60 5.14 -5.56
N ALA A 4 18.90 6.27 -5.63
CA ALA A 4 18.36 6.80 -6.88
C ALA A 4 19.46 7.23 -7.86
N ALA A 5 20.54 7.86 -7.35
CA ALA A 5 21.70 8.21 -8.16
C ALA A 5 22.36 6.95 -8.75
N ARG A 6 22.62 5.92 -7.92
CA ARG A 6 23.16 4.63 -8.38
C ARG A 6 22.27 3.96 -9.43
N ALA A 7 20.96 3.98 -9.24
CA ALA A 7 20.00 3.39 -10.19
C ALA A 7 20.01 4.13 -11.54
N ARG A 8 20.13 5.46 -11.53
CA ARG A 8 20.23 6.27 -12.75
C ARG A 8 21.54 5.99 -13.48
N ASP A 9 22.65 5.96 -12.77
CA ASP A 9 23.97 5.78 -13.37
C ASP A 9 24.17 4.34 -13.91
N GLY A 10 23.39 3.38 -13.41
CA GLY A 10 23.34 1.98 -13.89
C GLY A 10 22.11 1.66 -14.75
N ALA A 11 21.50 2.64 -15.42
CA ALA A 11 20.29 2.42 -16.21
C ALA A 11 20.52 1.43 -17.36
N LEU A 12 19.56 0.51 -17.53
CA LEU A 12 19.56 -0.52 -18.56
C LEU A 12 18.27 -0.44 -19.37
N HIS A 13 18.35 -0.81 -20.66
CA HIS A 13 17.14 -1.07 -21.44
C HIS A 13 16.38 -2.25 -20.84
N ALA A 14 15.06 -2.09 -20.70
CA ALA A 14 14.20 -3.11 -20.14
C ALA A 14 12.81 -3.10 -20.78
N VAL A 15 12.20 -4.28 -20.85
CA VAL A 15 10.77 -4.46 -21.08
C VAL A 15 10.09 -4.53 -19.71
N LEU A 16 8.97 -3.82 -19.55
CA LEU A 16 8.18 -3.91 -18.32
C LEU A 16 7.06 -4.92 -18.48
N VAL A 17 6.94 -5.82 -17.50
CA VAL A 17 5.87 -6.83 -17.44
C VAL A 17 5.15 -6.72 -16.11
N ARG A 18 3.83 -6.57 -16.16
CA ARG A 18 2.95 -6.60 -14.99
C ARG A 18 2.43 -8.02 -14.79
N GLY A 19 2.51 -8.51 -13.57
CA GLY A 19 1.86 -9.75 -13.14
C GLY A 19 1.01 -9.51 -11.90
N GLU A 20 0.12 -10.45 -11.60
CA GLU A 20 -0.71 -10.46 -10.40
C GLU A 20 -0.53 -11.78 -9.66
N PHE A 21 -0.70 -11.74 -8.34
CA PHE A 21 -0.72 -12.92 -7.49
C PHE A 21 -1.82 -12.77 -6.43
N SER A 22 -2.15 -13.88 -5.77
CA SER A 22 -3.06 -13.88 -4.63
C SER A 22 -2.41 -14.55 -3.43
N ALA A 23 -2.71 -14.04 -2.24
CA ALA A 23 -2.22 -14.51 -0.96
C ALA A 23 -3.40 -14.69 0.03
N PRO A 24 -4.35 -15.59 -0.27
CA PRO A 24 -5.60 -15.67 0.47
C PRO A 24 -5.38 -16.10 1.91
N GLY A 25 -6.11 -15.46 2.84
CA GLY A 25 -6.08 -15.83 4.25
C GLY A 25 -4.85 -15.38 5.02
N LEU A 26 -3.97 -14.57 4.40
CA LEU A 26 -2.84 -13.95 5.10
C LEU A 26 -3.20 -12.58 5.68
N ALA A 27 -4.16 -11.87 5.12
CA ALA A 27 -4.57 -10.57 5.64
C ALA A 27 -6.00 -10.62 6.23
N ARG A 28 -6.28 -9.78 7.22
CA ARG A 28 -7.62 -9.55 7.77
C ARG A 28 -7.83 -8.10 8.14
N SER A 29 -9.09 -7.65 8.02
CA SER A 29 -9.48 -6.37 8.56
C SER A 29 -9.35 -6.43 10.08
N ARG A 30 -8.68 -5.44 10.65
CA ARG A 30 -8.51 -5.32 12.10
C ARG A 30 -9.64 -4.54 12.77
N ARG A 31 -10.60 -4.05 11.98
CA ARG A 31 -11.84 -3.40 12.45
C ARG A 31 -13.00 -4.39 12.48
N ASP A 32 -13.10 -5.24 11.46
CA ASP A 32 -14.07 -6.34 11.37
C ASP A 32 -13.40 -7.53 10.66
N PRO A 33 -12.92 -8.55 11.39
CA PRO A 33 -12.27 -9.72 10.81
C PRO A 33 -13.13 -10.54 9.85
N ALA A 34 -14.47 -10.37 9.87
CA ALA A 34 -15.37 -11.02 8.93
C ALA A 34 -15.50 -10.24 7.60
N ALA A 35 -15.13 -8.96 7.59
CA ALA A 35 -15.16 -8.14 6.39
C ALA A 35 -14.13 -8.64 5.35
N PRO A 36 -14.47 -8.61 4.05
CA PRO A 36 -13.54 -9.01 3.00
C PRO A 36 -12.35 -8.06 2.95
N VAL A 37 -11.15 -8.63 2.81
CA VAL A 37 -9.92 -7.90 2.48
C VAL A 37 -9.49 -8.20 1.05
N ASP A 38 -8.65 -7.33 0.50
CA ASP A 38 -8.00 -7.57 -0.78
C ASP A 38 -6.77 -8.45 -0.58
N ASP A 39 -6.93 -9.74 -0.90
CA ASP A 39 -5.85 -10.74 -0.87
C ASP A 39 -5.02 -10.74 -2.18
N SER A 40 -5.21 -9.77 -3.07
CA SER A 40 -4.43 -9.66 -4.31
C SER A 40 -3.14 -8.85 -4.10
N GLY A 41 -2.12 -9.20 -4.87
CA GLY A 41 -0.90 -8.44 -4.99
C GLY A 41 -0.49 -8.32 -6.46
N SER A 42 0.46 -7.43 -6.72
CA SER A 42 0.96 -7.20 -8.07
C SER A 42 2.47 -7.20 -8.10
N VAL A 43 3.02 -7.62 -9.24
CA VAL A 43 4.43 -7.48 -9.55
C VAL A 43 4.61 -6.63 -10.79
N LEU A 44 5.62 -5.77 -10.80
CA LEU A 44 6.10 -5.07 -11.98
C LEU A 44 7.57 -5.42 -12.17
N SER A 45 7.85 -6.19 -13.21
CA SER A 45 9.17 -6.73 -13.50
C SER A 45 9.82 -5.95 -14.64
N ALA A 46 11.07 -5.54 -14.45
CA ALA A 46 11.94 -5.00 -15.48
C ALA A 46 12.83 -6.13 -16.03
N VAL A 47 12.62 -6.50 -17.30
CA VAL A 47 13.27 -7.62 -17.97
C VAL A 47 14.28 -7.08 -19.00
N ALA A 48 15.55 -7.49 -18.88
CA ALA A 48 16.58 -7.14 -19.85
C ALA A 48 16.31 -7.80 -21.22
N PRO A 49 16.88 -7.27 -22.33
CA PRO A 49 16.81 -7.91 -23.64
C PRO A 49 17.40 -9.33 -23.66
N THR A 50 18.29 -9.66 -22.72
CA THR A 50 18.85 -11.01 -22.52
C THR A 50 17.85 -12.00 -21.95
N GLY A 51 16.72 -11.53 -21.42
CA GLY A 51 15.72 -12.33 -20.72
C GLY A 51 15.99 -12.51 -19.23
N GLU A 52 16.92 -11.75 -18.65
CA GLU A 52 17.20 -11.74 -17.21
C GLU A 52 16.36 -10.67 -16.49
N LEU A 53 15.99 -10.92 -15.23
CA LEU A 53 15.31 -9.93 -14.38
C LEU A 53 16.30 -8.93 -13.80
N ILE A 54 16.06 -7.64 -14.03
CA ILE A 54 16.85 -6.53 -13.46
C ILE A 54 16.30 -6.16 -12.09
N ALA A 55 14.99 -5.95 -12.01
CA ALA A 55 14.30 -5.59 -10.78
C ALA A 55 12.83 -6.00 -10.81
N THR A 56 12.27 -6.25 -9.62
CA THR A 56 10.86 -6.57 -9.42
C THR A 56 10.29 -5.69 -8.31
N LEU A 57 9.29 -4.87 -8.65
CA LEU A 57 8.45 -4.21 -7.66
C LEU A 57 7.34 -5.16 -7.25
N VAL A 58 7.15 -5.35 -5.94
CA VAL A 58 6.07 -6.17 -5.37
C VAL A 58 5.16 -5.24 -4.58
N SER A 59 3.86 -5.29 -4.85
CA SER A 59 2.85 -4.50 -4.12
C SER A 59 1.87 -5.43 -3.41
N PHE A 60 1.68 -5.21 -2.11
CA PHE A 60 0.70 -5.94 -1.29
C PHE A 60 0.21 -5.04 -0.13
N ALA A 61 -1.07 -5.15 0.24
CA ALA A 61 -1.71 -4.28 1.23
C ALA A 61 -1.91 -4.99 2.56
N CYS A 62 -0.91 -4.94 3.44
CA CYS A 62 -0.99 -5.50 4.80
C CYS A 62 0.02 -4.83 5.74
N HIS A 63 -0.33 -4.53 7.00
CA HIS A 63 0.61 -3.88 7.92
C HIS A 63 1.84 -4.74 8.25
N PRO A 64 3.07 -4.19 8.23
CA PRO A 64 4.27 -4.89 8.68
C PRO A 64 4.36 -4.90 10.22
N THR A 65 3.51 -5.72 10.84
CA THR A 65 3.31 -5.78 12.30
C THR A 65 3.40 -7.20 12.85
N LEU A 66 4.08 -8.12 12.16
CA LEU A 66 4.24 -9.49 12.66
C LEU A 66 5.11 -9.51 13.92
N LEU A 67 6.17 -8.71 13.94
CA LEU A 67 6.93 -8.47 15.17
C LEU A 67 6.23 -7.40 16.02
N THR A 68 6.07 -7.66 17.32
CA THR A 68 5.40 -6.76 18.25
C THR A 68 6.36 -5.78 18.91
N ALA A 69 5.82 -4.87 19.74
CA ALA A 69 6.58 -3.90 20.51
C ALA A 69 7.63 -4.52 21.46
N ASP A 70 7.54 -5.82 21.76
CA ASP A 70 8.51 -6.54 22.59
C ASP A 70 9.80 -6.90 21.81
N ASN A 71 9.76 -6.84 20.47
CA ASN A 71 10.96 -6.99 19.65
C ASN A 71 11.77 -5.68 19.66
N LEU A 72 12.97 -5.74 20.24
CA LEU A 72 13.88 -4.58 20.35
C LEU A 72 14.95 -4.53 19.24
N GLU A 73 14.93 -5.49 18.31
CA GLU A 73 15.89 -5.57 17.21
C GLU A 73 15.41 -4.80 15.97
N TYR A 74 16.35 -4.23 15.22
CA TYR A 74 16.03 -3.66 13.91
C TYR A 74 15.62 -4.76 12.94
N SER A 75 14.43 -4.63 12.37
CA SER A 75 13.89 -5.57 11.40
C SER A 75 13.26 -4.84 10.21
N ARG A 76 13.28 -5.49 9.05
CA ARG A 76 12.51 -5.08 7.86
C ARG A 76 11.10 -5.70 7.85
N ASP A 77 10.74 -6.42 8.91
CA ASP A 77 9.55 -7.26 9.05
C ASP A 77 9.34 -8.17 7.81
N TYR A 78 8.11 -8.65 7.57
CA TYR A 78 7.79 -9.49 6.43
C TYR A 78 8.11 -8.86 5.06
N PRO A 79 8.03 -7.53 4.83
CA PRO A 79 8.45 -6.95 3.55
C PRO A 79 9.92 -7.24 3.22
N GLY A 80 10.77 -7.31 4.25
CA GLY A 80 12.15 -7.76 4.09
C GLY A 80 12.24 -9.19 3.57
N VAL A 81 11.50 -10.11 4.20
CA VAL A 81 11.46 -11.53 3.81
C VAL A 81 10.88 -11.71 2.40
N VAL A 82 9.85 -10.95 2.03
CA VAL A 82 9.28 -10.95 0.67
C VAL A 82 10.35 -10.59 -0.37
N ARG A 83 11.11 -9.51 -0.11
CA ARG A 83 12.18 -9.07 -1.00
C ARG A 83 13.25 -10.15 -1.13
N ASP A 84 13.75 -10.67 -0.01
CA ASP A 84 14.80 -11.69 0.00
C ASP A 84 14.35 -12.95 -0.75
N THR A 85 13.09 -13.37 -0.57
CA THR A 85 12.51 -14.53 -1.26
C THR A 85 12.42 -14.30 -2.77
N VAL A 86 11.97 -13.13 -3.22
CA VAL A 86 11.89 -12.81 -4.66
C VAL A 86 13.29 -12.73 -5.27
N GLU A 87 14.25 -12.09 -4.60
CA GLU A 87 15.65 -12.03 -5.08
C GLU A 87 16.28 -13.43 -5.17
N GLU A 88 16.00 -14.32 -4.21
CA GLU A 88 16.47 -15.71 -4.22
C GLU A 88 15.91 -16.51 -5.41
N PHE A 89 14.62 -16.42 -5.69
CA PHE A 89 13.98 -17.18 -6.77
C PHE A 89 14.21 -16.60 -8.16
N CYS A 90 14.24 -15.27 -8.28
CA CYS A 90 14.16 -14.57 -9.56
C CYS A 90 15.47 -13.90 -9.98
N GLY A 91 16.37 -13.62 -9.03
CA GLY A 91 17.45 -12.67 -9.23
C GLY A 91 16.96 -11.22 -9.33
N GLY A 92 17.88 -10.32 -9.66
CA GLY A 92 17.59 -8.88 -9.71
C GLY A 92 17.35 -8.25 -8.34
N THR A 93 16.97 -6.98 -8.31
CA THR A 93 16.63 -6.25 -7.08
C THR A 93 15.12 -6.32 -6.81
N ALA A 94 14.71 -6.74 -5.61
CA ALA A 94 13.31 -6.68 -5.20
C ALA A 94 13.01 -5.43 -4.37
N ILE A 95 11.93 -4.74 -4.73
CA ILE A 95 11.43 -3.55 -4.04
C ILE A 95 10.01 -3.83 -3.60
N PHE A 96 9.70 -3.66 -2.31
CA PHE A 96 8.36 -3.80 -1.79
C PHE A 96 7.67 -2.43 -1.70
N LEU A 97 6.48 -2.32 -2.26
CA LEU A 97 5.60 -1.16 -2.16
C LEU A 97 4.39 -1.50 -1.28
N GLN A 98 4.22 -0.73 -0.22
CA GLN A 98 3.14 -0.93 0.73
C GLN A 98 1.82 -0.41 0.13
N GLY A 99 0.84 -1.31 0.00
CA GLY A 99 -0.51 -0.93 -0.39
C GLY A 99 -1.29 -0.22 0.73
N PHE A 100 -2.55 0.09 0.48
CA PHE A 100 -3.42 0.76 1.46
C PHE A 100 -3.85 -0.24 2.53
N ALA A 101 -3.18 -0.18 3.69
CA ALA A 101 -3.34 -1.15 4.76
C ALA A 101 -3.90 -0.56 6.05
N GLY A 102 -4.36 0.70 6.09
CA GLY A 102 -4.75 1.40 7.32
C GLY A 102 -5.62 0.60 8.30
N ASP A 103 -6.47 -0.29 7.79
CA ASP A 103 -7.36 -1.17 8.53
C ASP A 103 -7.05 -2.67 8.36
N VAL A 104 -5.86 -3.05 7.89
CA VAL A 104 -5.51 -4.44 7.52
C VAL A 104 -4.26 -4.93 8.23
N ASN A 105 -4.41 -6.00 9.01
CA ASN A 105 -3.32 -6.69 9.69
C ASN A 105 -3.01 -8.05 9.04
N PRO A 106 -1.79 -8.57 9.28
CA PRO A 106 -1.50 -9.97 9.08
C PRO A 106 -2.41 -10.86 9.93
N VAL A 107 -2.64 -12.08 9.47
CA VAL A 107 -3.12 -13.18 10.31
C VAL A 107 -1.93 -13.72 11.11
N PHE A 108 -1.92 -13.42 12.40
CA PHE A 108 -0.86 -13.81 13.32
C PHE A 108 -1.02 -15.25 13.81
N GLN A 109 0.09 -15.96 13.97
CA GLN A 109 0.14 -17.24 14.69
C GLN A 109 0.70 -17.06 16.10
N ASP A 110 1.87 -16.44 16.21
CA ASP A 110 2.57 -16.31 17.50
C ASP A 110 3.44 -15.05 17.63
N HIS A 111 3.40 -14.13 16.65
CA HIS A 111 4.21 -12.90 16.61
C HIS A 111 5.73 -13.14 16.69
N SER A 112 6.19 -14.34 16.32
CA SER A 112 7.62 -14.66 16.34
C SER A 112 8.31 -14.32 15.02
N ALA A 113 9.65 -14.28 15.06
CA ALA A 113 10.47 -14.23 13.85
C ALA A 113 10.18 -15.41 12.90
N ARG A 114 9.76 -16.57 13.42
CA ARG A 114 9.38 -17.73 12.59
C ARG A 114 8.09 -17.45 11.81
N ASP A 115 7.08 -16.88 12.47
CA ASP A 115 5.82 -16.49 11.83
C ASP A 115 6.06 -15.41 10.78
N MET A 116 6.87 -14.39 11.11
CA MET A 116 7.33 -13.38 10.16
C MET A 116 7.98 -13.99 8.91
N GLN A 117 8.86 -14.97 9.10
CA GLN A 117 9.53 -15.67 8.00
C GLN A 117 8.55 -16.51 7.17
N LEU A 118 7.61 -17.21 7.80
CA LEU A 118 6.61 -18.01 7.10
C LEU A 118 5.71 -17.12 6.24
N PHE A 119 5.14 -16.09 6.83
CA PHE A 119 4.26 -15.14 6.16
C PHE A 119 4.94 -14.47 4.97
N GLY A 120 6.13 -13.92 5.19
CA GLY A 120 6.90 -13.25 4.15
C GLY A 120 7.29 -14.20 3.01
N LYS A 121 7.63 -15.46 3.30
CA LYS A 121 7.92 -16.47 2.26
C LYS A 121 6.68 -16.86 1.47
N GLN A 122 5.49 -16.93 2.08
CA GLN A 122 4.25 -17.24 1.35
C GLN A 122 3.93 -16.15 0.31
N ILE A 123 4.00 -14.88 0.72
CA ILE A 123 3.82 -13.75 -0.20
C ILE A 123 4.96 -13.70 -1.22
N GLY A 124 6.21 -13.85 -0.77
CA GLY A 124 7.40 -13.81 -1.62
C GLY A 124 7.39 -14.90 -2.69
N ALA A 125 6.99 -16.12 -2.37
CA ALA A 125 6.86 -17.22 -3.34
C ALA A 125 5.74 -16.96 -4.35
N ALA A 126 4.60 -16.43 -3.90
CA ALA A 126 3.50 -16.07 -4.80
C ALA A 126 3.91 -14.94 -5.77
N ALA A 127 4.59 -13.91 -5.26
CA ALA A 127 5.14 -12.81 -6.07
C ALA A 127 6.22 -13.30 -7.04
N ALA A 128 7.15 -14.15 -6.58
CA ALA A 128 8.20 -14.74 -7.41
C ALA A 128 7.61 -15.57 -8.55
N SER A 129 6.58 -16.39 -8.26
CA SER A 129 5.87 -17.16 -9.27
C SER A 129 5.24 -16.25 -10.35
N ALA A 130 4.59 -15.16 -9.94
CA ALA A 130 4.05 -14.17 -10.88
C ALA A 130 5.16 -13.49 -11.71
N ALA A 131 6.28 -13.13 -11.09
CA ALA A 131 7.41 -12.49 -11.77
C ALA A 131 8.07 -13.43 -12.80
N LEU A 132 8.29 -14.69 -12.44
CA LEU A 132 8.84 -15.71 -13.35
C LEU A 132 7.87 -16.04 -14.49
N SER A 133 6.56 -16.03 -14.21
CA SER A 133 5.53 -16.20 -15.25
C SER A 133 5.53 -15.02 -16.23
N GLY A 134 5.73 -13.80 -15.75
CA GLY A 134 5.91 -12.62 -16.61
C GLY A 134 7.20 -12.67 -17.43
N LEU A 135 8.28 -13.20 -16.85
CA LEU A 135 9.55 -13.38 -17.54
C LEU A 135 9.42 -14.32 -18.74
N ARG A 136 8.77 -15.48 -18.55
CA ARG A 136 8.49 -16.43 -19.64
C ARG A 136 7.59 -15.80 -20.71
N TYR A 137 6.58 -15.05 -20.31
CA TYR A 137 5.66 -14.36 -21.21
C TYR A 137 6.37 -13.34 -22.12
N ALA A 138 7.41 -12.66 -21.62
CA ALA A 138 8.18 -11.69 -22.40
C ALA A 138 9.07 -12.32 -23.49
N GLN A 139 9.18 -13.66 -23.52
CA GLN A 139 10.08 -14.38 -24.42
C GLN A 139 9.30 -15.19 -25.47
N PRO A 140 9.85 -15.37 -26.69
CA PRO A 140 9.26 -16.30 -27.67
C PRO A 140 9.20 -17.73 -27.12
N ALA A 141 8.05 -18.39 -27.24
CA ALA A 141 7.85 -19.76 -26.77
C ALA A 141 7.43 -20.70 -27.92
N PHE A 142 7.81 -21.97 -27.80
CA PHE A 142 7.45 -23.02 -28.74
C PHE A 142 7.23 -24.35 -28.02
N THR A 143 6.53 -25.28 -28.68
CA THR A 143 6.40 -26.67 -28.25
C THR A 143 6.67 -27.60 -29.42
N MET A 144 7.14 -28.81 -29.12
CA MET A 144 7.28 -29.87 -30.12
C MET A 144 5.95 -30.62 -30.25
N ASN A 145 5.43 -30.73 -31.47
CA ASN A 145 4.30 -31.57 -31.80
C ASN A 145 4.82 -32.91 -32.35
N LEU A 146 4.93 -33.91 -31.46
CA LEU A 146 5.47 -35.23 -31.81
C LEU A 146 4.62 -35.99 -32.84
N SER A 147 3.30 -35.73 -32.89
CA SER A 147 2.41 -36.35 -33.88
C SER A 147 2.56 -35.77 -35.29
N ARG A 148 3.13 -34.58 -35.41
CA ARG A 148 3.34 -33.87 -36.69
C ARG A 148 4.81 -33.68 -37.03
N ASP A 149 5.72 -34.17 -36.18
CA ASP A 149 7.16 -33.95 -36.28
C ASP A 149 7.52 -32.48 -36.55
N ALA A 150 6.93 -31.57 -35.77
CA ALA A 150 7.00 -30.13 -36.03
C ALA A 150 7.21 -29.31 -34.76
N VAL A 151 8.00 -28.24 -34.85
CA VAL A 151 8.10 -27.20 -33.82
C VAL A 151 7.03 -26.14 -34.08
N LEU A 152 6.15 -25.91 -33.12
CA LEU A 152 5.06 -24.95 -33.24
C LEU A 152 5.23 -23.81 -32.24
N PRO A 153 5.04 -22.54 -32.67
CA PRO A 153 5.02 -21.43 -31.73
C PRO A 153 3.82 -21.56 -30.79
N VAL A 154 4.02 -21.20 -29.53
CA VAL A 154 2.98 -21.18 -28.50
C VAL A 154 2.88 -19.78 -27.96
N ARG A 155 1.65 -19.27 -27.84
CA ARG A 155 1.40 -18.08 -27.01
C ARG A 155 1.29 -18.56 -25.57
N ASP A 156 2.16 -18.04 -24.71
CA ASP A 156 2.06 -18.29 -23.28
C ASP A 156 0.69 -17.84 -22.76
N GLY A 157 0.02 -18.69 -21.97
CA GLY A 157 -1.28 -18.42 -21.35
C GLY A 157 -1.18 -17.65 -20.03
N SER A 158 0.01 -17.15 -19.70
CA SER A 158 0.27 -16.34 -18.52
C SER A 158 -0.71 -15.16 -18.43
N PRO A 159 -1.27 -14.87 -17.23
CA PRO A 159 -2.09 -13.66 -17.01
C PRO A 159 -1.25 -12.37 -17.02
N SER A 160 0.07 -12.48 -17.23
CA SER A 160 0.98 -11.35 -17.27
C SER A 160 0.75 -10.47 -18.50
N VAL A 161 1.01 -9.18 -18.34
CA VAL A 161 0.81 -8.17 -19.37
C VAL A 161 2.11 -7.42 -19.60
N MET A 162 2.65 -7.50 -20.81
CA MET A 162 3.75 -6.64 -21.23
C MET A 162 3.24 -5.22 -21.43
N LEU A 163 3.89 -4.25 -20.78
CA LEU A 163 3.46 -2.85 -20.81
C LEU A 163 4.13 -2.12 -22.00
N PRO A 164 3.35 -1.52 -22.91
CA PRO A 164 3.91 -0.62 -23.92
C PRO A 164 4.29 0.69 -23.24
N VAL A 165 5.58 0.90 -22.99
CA VAL A 165 6.08 2.13 -22.35
C VAL A 165 6.67 3.06 -23.40
N ASP A 166 5.82 3.91 -23.95
CA ASP A 166 6.19 4.98 -24.88
C ASP A 166 6.64 6.26 -24.14
N ARG A 167 5.99 6.56 -23.01
CA ARG A 167 6.30 7.70 -22.15
C ARG A 167 6.11 7.35 -20.68
N MET A 168 6.94 7.94 -19.83
CA MET A 168 6.70 8.00 -18.39
C MET A 168 6.48 9.44 -17.95
N SER A 169 5.60 9.67 -16.99
CA SER A 169 5.40 10.97 -16.36
C SER A 169 5.10 10.80 -14.88
N ALA A 170 5.44 11.81 -14.09
CA ALA A 170 5.09 11.89 -12.69
C ALA A 170 4.53 13.28 -12.39
N THR A 171 3.45 13.35 -11.64
CA THR A 171 2.84 14.62 -11.22
C THR A 171 2.50 14.54 -9.75
N ILE A 172 2.80 15.60 -9.00
CA ILE A 172 2.47 15.73 -7.59
C ILE A 172 1.58 16.97 -7.41
N ALA A 173 0.48 16.81 -6.66
CA ALA A 173 -0.36 17.91 -6.20
C ALA A 173 -0.37 17.96 -4.68
N HIS A 174 -0.40 19.15 -4.12
CA HIS A 174 -0.62 19.39 -2.70
C HIS A 174 -2.10 19.72 -2.51
N VAL A 175 -2.82 18.85 -1.82
CA VAL A 175 -4.27 18.92 -1.65
C VAL A 175 -4.59 19.59 -0.32
N ASP A 176 -5.42 20.62 -0.36
CA ASP A 176 -5.91 21.30 0.85
C ASP A 176 -6.77 20.35 1.69
N VAL A 177 -6.44 20.27 2.97
CA VAL A 177 -7.10 19.43 3.96
C VAL A 177 -7.24 20.19 5.28
N ASP A 178 -8.21 19.78 6.09
CA ASP A 178 -8.50 20.42 7.36
C ASP A 178 -8.09 19.54 8.53
N ALA A 179 -7.59 20.16 9.60
CA ALA A 179 -7.35 19.47 10.86
C ALA A 179 -8.67 19.09 11.54
N LYS A 180 -8.66 17.97 12.28
CA LYS A 180 -9.70 17.67 13.27
C LYS A 180 -9.67 18.76 14.37
N PRO A 181 -10.82 19.17 14.93
CA PRO A 181 -10.84 20.11 16.05
C PRO A 181 -9.94 19.65 17.20
N ILE A 182 -9.12 20.56 17.71
CA ILE A 182 -8.24 20.28 18.85
C ILE A 182 -9.10 20.23 20.12
N VAL A 183 -9.06 19.10 20.80
CA VAL A 183 -9.72 18.89 22.10
C VAL A 183 -8.64 18.99 23.19
N GLY A 184 -8.86 19.87 24.18
CA GLY A 184 -7.92 20.04 25.28
C GLY A 184 -7.91 18.84 26.25
N PRO A 185 -6.82 18.65 27.03
CA PRO A 185 -6.62 17.46 27.87
C PRO A 185 -7.80 17.14 28.79
N ASP A 186 -8.36 18.15 29.48
CA ASP A 186 -9.46 17.92 30.42
C ASP A 186 -10.75 17.48 29.73
N ALA A 187 -11.00 17.98 28.51
CA ALA A 187 -12.17 17.57 27.74
C ALA A 187 -11.99 16.15 27.19
N SER A 188 -10.80 15.79 26.71
CA SER A 188 -10.47 14.43 26.27
C SER A 188 -10.59 13.43 27.42
N ARG A 189 -10.07 13.76 28.61
CA ARG A 189 -10.15 12.89 29.80
C ARG A 189 -11.58 12.64 30.26
N ARG A 190 -12.41 13.69 30.30
CA ARG A 190 -13.85 13.53 30.61
C ARG A 190 -14.56 12.63 29.58
N ALA A 191 -14.26 12.80 28.29
CA ALA A 191 -14.84 11.95 27.25
C ALA A 191 -14.41 10.48 27.42
N LEU A 192 -13.15 10.24 27.77
CA LEU A 192 -12.64 8.89 28.07
C LEU A 192 -13.33 8.26 29.28
N GLU A 193 -13.52 9.01 30.37
CA GLU A 193 -14.24 8.55 31.57
C GLU A 193 -15.69 8.14 31.24
N VAL A 194 -16.39 8.94 30.43
CA VAL A 194 -17.75 8.63 29.96
C VAL A 194 -17.76 7.35 29.09
N ALA A 195 -16.79 7.21 28.18
CA ALA A 195 -16.69 6.03 27.33
C ALA A 195 -16.39 4.75 28.12
N LEU A 196 -15.52 4.84 29.14
CA LEU A 196 -15.25 3.75 30.08
C LEU A 196 -16.51 3.34 30.85
N ALA A 197 -17.28 4.31 31.37
CA ALA A 197 -18.52 4.03 32.07
C ALA A 197 -19.58 3.36 31.17
N ALA A 198 -19.64 3.77 29.89
CA ALA A 198 -20.52 3.15 28.90
C ALA A 198 -20.13 1.69 28.60
N GLU A 199 -18.82 1.39 28.47
CA GLU A 199 -18.34 0.01 28.29
C GLU A 199 -18.72 -0.88 29.47
N ILE A 200 -18.52 -0.40 30.71
CA ILE A 200 -18.85 -1.14 31.94
C ILE A 200 -20.37 -1.39 32.05
N SER A 201 -21.18 -0.45 31.57
CA SER A 201 -22.64 -0.49 31.69
C SER A 201 -23.36 -1.17 30.52
N ALA A 202 -22.61 -1.67 29.52
CA ALA A 202 -23.18 -2.30 28.33
C ALA A 202 -24.00 -3.55 28.67
N ARG A 203 -25.16 -3.71 28.02
CA ARG A 203 -26.11 -4.80 28.28
C ARG A 203 -26.12 -5.86 27.19
N SER A 204 -25.38 -5.64 26.11
CA SER A 204 -25.20 -6.59 25.02
C SER A 204 -23.78 -6.50 24.46
N GLU A 205 -23.36 -7.53 23.73
CA GLU A 205 -22.07 -7.57 23.06
C GLU A 205 -21.92 -6.41 22.06
N GLY A 206 -22.92 -6.16 21.21
CA GLY A 206 -22.89 -5.06 20.26
C GLY A 206 -22.89 -3.65 20.90
N GLU A 207 -23.50 -3.47 22.08
CA GLU A 207 -23.35 -2.23 22.85
C GLU A 207 -21.93 -2.06 23.39
N ARG A 208 -21.35 -3.17 23.89
CA ARG A 208 -19.99 -3.18 24.43
C ARG A 208 -18.96 -2.89 23.34
N GLU A 209 -19.09 -3.50 22.17
CA GLU A 209 -18.21 -3.26 21.02
C GLU A 209 -18.18 -1.79 20.61
N ARG A 210 -19.36 -1.15 20.48
CA ARG A 210 -19.45 0.29 20.17
C ARG A 210 -18.80 1.14 21.26
N ALA A 211 -19.03 0.81 22.53
CA ALA A 211 -18.44 1.54 23.65
C ALA A 211 -16.90 1.40 23.67
N VAL A 212 -16.37 0.21 23.38
CA VAL A 212 -14.92 -0.03 23.23
C VAL A 212 -14.34 0.82 22.10
N ALA A 213 -15.00 0.88 20.94
CA ALA A 213 -14.53 1.67 19.81
C ALA A 213 -14.48 3.18 20.14
N VAL A 214 -15.50 3.71 20.83
CA VAL A 214 -15.51 5.09 21.32
C VAL A 214 -14.41 5.29 22.36
N ARG A 215 -14.28 4.39 23.34
CA ARG A 215 -13.23 4.45 24.37
C ARG A 215 -11.84 4.48 23.76
N GLN A 216 -11.58 3.65 22.76
CA GLN A 216 -10.29 3.58 22.11
C GLN A 216 -9.96 4.90 21.39
N ALA A 217 -10.94 5.51 20.72
CA ALA A 217 -10.75 6.83 20.10
C ALA A 217 -10.49 7.92 21.15
N CYS A 218 -11.27 7.96 22.24
CA CYS A 218 -11.09 8.92 23.33
C CYS A 218 -9.75 8.76 24.06
N TRP A 219 -9.28 7.52 24.22
CA TRP A 219 -7.97 7.24 24.82
C TRP A 219 -6.83 7.81 23.98
N ILE A 220 -6.90 7.68 22.66
CA ILE A 220 -5.92 8.29 21.76
C ILE A 220 -6.03 9.82 21.80
N ASP A 221 -7.24 10.38 21.81
CA ASP A 221 -7.43 11.83 21.95
C ASP A 221 -6.84 12.37 23.28
N ASP A 222 -6.96 11.64 24.40
CA ASP A 222 -6.35 12.00 25.68
C ASP A 222 -4.82 11.85 25.66
N LEU A 223 -4.31 10.76 25.08
CA LEU A 223 -2.86 10.53 24.91
C LEU A 223 -2.23 11.67 24.11
N MET A 224 -2.83 12.03 22.98
CA MET A 224 -2.37 13.06 22.06
C MET A 224 -2.52 14.47 22.62
N ALA A 225 -3.54 14.73 23.45
CA ALA A 225 -3.70 16.01 24.12
C ALA A 225 -2.70 16.18 25.29
N SER A 226 -2.39 15.08 25.99
CA SER A 226 -1.56 15.10 27.20
C SER A 226 -0.06 15.00 26.92
N HIS A 227 0.35 14.53 25.74
CA HIS A 227 1.76 14.37 25.38
C HIS A 227 2.06 15.11 24.08
N SER A 228 3.19 15.82 24.03
CA SER A 228 3.74 16.29 22.75
C SER A 228 3.95 15.09 21.84
N PRO A 229 3.58 15.13 20.53
CA PRO A 229 3.71 13.97 19.66
C PRO A 229 5.17 13.50 19.61
N VAL A 230 5.46 12.40 20.30
CA VAL A 230 6.79 11.78 20.40
C VAL A 230 7.18 11.08 19.09
N LEU A 231 6.23 10.87 18.18
CA LEU A 231 6.34 9.91 17.08
C LEU A 231 6.82 10.48 15.72
N GLY A 232 7.27 11.73 15.62
CA GLY A 232 7.73 12.26 14.32
C GLY A 232 6.65 12.26 13.23
N ILE A 233 5.38 12.29 13.63
CA ILE A 233 4.20 12.28 12.76
C ILE A 233 3.89 13.72 12.34
N ASP A 234 3.61 13.94 11.05
CA ASP A 234 3.24 15.23 10.49
C ASP A 234 1.77 15.57 10.82
N PHE A 235 1.52 15.88 12.09
CA PHE A 235 0.20 16.30 12.53
C PHE A 235 -0.04 17.79 12.26
N PRO A 236 -1.23 18.12 11.75
CA PRO A 236 -1.62 19.50 11.57
C PRO A 236 -1.74 20.17 12.95
N ARG A 237 -1.16 21.37 13.11
CA ARG A 237 -1.27 22.15 14.37
C ARG A 237 -2.59 22.92 14.49
N GLY A 238 -3.60 22.51 13.72
CA GLY A 238 -4.84 23.24 13.49
C GLY A 238 -4.87 23.94 12.12
N GLY A 239 -6.05 24.42 11.73
CA GLY A 239 -6.25 25.19 10.50
C GLY A 239 -6.12 24.38 9.19
N HIS A 240 -5.84 25.10 8.11
CA HIS A 240 -5.63 24.54 6.77
C HIS A 240 -4.23 23.96 6.64
N ASN A 241 -4.14 22.78 6.03
CA ASN A 241 -2.90 22.05 5.78
C ASN A 241 -2.93 21.49 4.35
N THR A 242 -1.80 21.01 3.87
CA THR A 242 -1.73 20.35 2.57
C THR A 242 -1.11 18.97 2.67
N LEU A 243 -1.66 18.00 1.95
CA LEU A 243 -1.09 16.66 1.83
C LEU A 243 -0.71 16.34 0.37
N PRO A 244 0.46 15.71 0.14
CA PRO A 244 0.91 15.40 -1.21
C PRO A 244 0.17 14.19 -1.78
N VAL A 245 -0.30 14.30 -3.02
CA VAL A 245 -0.81 13.19 -3.84
C VAL A 245 0.04 13.11 -5.09
N GLN A 246 0.63 11.95 -5.37
CA GLN A 246 1.50 11.76 -6.54
C GLN A 246 0.97 10.64 -7.44
N VAL A 247 0.99 10.87 -8.74
CA VAL A 247 0.64 9.87 -9.74
C VAL A 247 1.78 9.73 -10.74
N PHE A 248 2.26 8.51 -10.93
CA PHE A 248 3.13 8.14 -12.03
C PHE A 248 2.28 7.48 -13.12
N ARG A 249 2.52 7.83 -14.38
CA ARG A 249 1.95 7.13 -15.55
C ARG A 249 3.09 6.46 -16.29
N VAL A 250 2.93 5.16 -16.55
CA VAL A 250 3.92 4.31 -17.20
C VAL A 250 3.27 3.73 -18.45
N GLY A 251 3.52 4.40 -19.57
CA GLY A 251 2.76 4.18 -20.80
C GLY A 251 1.26 4.47 -20.62
N PRO A 252 0.41 3.95 -21.52
CA PRO A 252 -1.03 4.17 -21.47
C PRO A 252 -1.76 3.19 -20.52
N MET A 253 -1.10 2.14 -20.04
CA MET A 253 -1.77 1.02 -19.35
C MET A 253 -1.59 1.00 -17.83
N LEU A 254 -0.54 1.63 -17.30
CA LEU A 254 -0.21 1.54 -15.88
C LEU A 254 -0.13 2.92 -15.23
N GLN A 255 -0.79 3.03 -14.08
CA GLN A 255 -0.69 4.15 -13.16
C GLN A 255 -0.19 3.66 -11.81
N ILE A 256 0.71 4.42 -11.18
CA ILE A 256 1.10 4.23 -9.79
C ILE A 256 0.60 5.44 -9.02
N ILE A 257 -0.38 5.22 -8.14
CA ILE A 257 -1.04 6.26 -7.35
C ILE A 257 -0.54 6.18 -5.93
N ALA A 258 0.14 7.23 -5.49
CA ALA A 258 0.77 7.32 -4.20
C ALA A 258 0.02 8.32 -3.30
N LEU A 259 -0.51 7.82 -2.18
CA LEU A 259 -1.13 8.61 -1.12
C LEU A 259 -0.25 8.60 0.14
N PRO A 260 -0.28 9.68 0.94
CA PRO A 260 0.47 9.76 2.18
C PRO A 260 -0.21 8.94 3.28
N GLY A 261 0.54 8.62 4.33
CA GLY A 261 -0.01 7.99 5.54
C GLY A 261 -0.62 6.61 5.31
N GLU A 262 -1.66 6.28 6.07
CA GLU A 262 -2.26 4.95 6.11
C GLU A 262 -3.73 4.97 5.65
N PRO A 263 -4.01 5.04 4.33
CA PRO A 263 -5.38 4.89 3.82
C PRO A 263 -5.93 3.49 4.07
N HIS A 264 -7.24 3.40 4.30
CA HIS A 264 -7.93 2.11 4.41
C HIS A 264 -8.05 1.41 3.06
N ILE A 265 -8.23 0.09 3.10
CA ILE A 265 -8.35 -0.74 1.92
C ILE A 265 -9.63 -0.46 1.11
N SER A 266 -10.69 0.09 1.74
CA SER A 266 -11.87 0.58 1.02
C SER A 266 -11.55 1.72 0.05
N THR A 267 -10.61 2.61 0.41
CA THR A 267 -10.15 3.68 -0.46
C THR A 267 -9.44 3.11 -1.69
N ALA A 268 -8.69 2.01 -1.53
CA ALA A 268 -8.05 1.34 -2.66
C ALA A 268 -9.06 0.78 -3.66
N ARG A 269 -10.11 0.11 -3.15
CA ARG A 269 -11.22 -0.39 -3.98
C ARG A 269 -11.92 0.75 -4.72
N SER A 270 -12.21 1.85 -4.01
CA SER A 270 -12.84 3.04 -4.60
C SER A 270 -11.98 3.64 -5.72
N LEU A 271 -10.66 3.76 -5.53
CA LEU A 271 -9.75 4.27 -6.56
C LEU A 271 -9.70 3.35 -7.78
N ARG A 272 -9.49 2.03 -7.60
CA ARG A 272 -9.45 1.08 -8.72
C ARG A 272 -10.75 1.09 -9.53
N ALA A 273 -11.90 1.19 -8.88
CA ALA A 273 -13.18 1.33 -9.57
C ALA A 273 -13.29 2.60 -10.45
N ARG A 274 -12.50 3.64 -10.15
CA ARG A 274 -12.52 4.93 -10.86
C ARG A 274 -11.39 5.08 -11.89
N VAL A 275 -10.24 4.45 -11.66
CA VAL A 275 -9.05 4.58 -12.53
C VAL A 275 -8.69 3.32 -13.32
N GLY A 276 -9.29 2.18 -12.97
CA GLY A 276 -9.01 0.87 -13.53
C GLY A 276 -8.22 -0.04 -12.59
N ASP A 277 -8.44 -1.35 -12.71
CA ASP A 277 -7.85 -2.37 -11.83
C ASP A 277 -6.34 -2.54 -12.01
N THR A 278 -5.77 -2.02 -13.10
CA THR A 278 -4.33 -2.09 -13.36
C THR A 278 -3.50 -1.15 -12.49
N ALA A 279 -4.13 -0.19 -11.82
CA ALA A 279 -3.44 0.80 -10.99
C ALA A 279 -2.76 0.16 -9.78
N LEU A 280 -1.48 0.50 -9.58
CA LEU A 280 -0.73 0.19 -8.37
C LEU A 280 -0.96 1.29 -7.35
N LEU A 281 -1.44 0.93 -6.17
CA LEU A 281 -1.77 1.88 -5.11
C LEU A 281 -0.72 1.78 -4.00
N VAL A 282 -0.13 2.91 -3.64
CA VAL A 282 1.00 3.00 -2.70
C VAL A 282 0.61 3.93 -1.56
N GLY A 283 0.53 3.39 -0.34
CA GLY A 283 0.39 4.18 0.88
C GLY A 283 1.76 4.67 1.37
N TYR A 284 1.78 5.37 2.50
CA TYR A 284 2.99 5.76 3.21
C TYR A 284 3.96 6.62 2.36
N ALA A 285 3.45 7.29 1.32
CA ALA A 285 4.28 7.99 0.36
C ALA A 285 4.35 9.49 0.64
N ASN A 286 5.56 10.06 0.55
CA ASN A 286 5.86 11.49 0.58
C ASN A 286 5.56 12.25 1.89
N ALA A 287 4.62 11.81 2.73
CA ALA A 287 4.32 12.37 4.04
C ALA A 287 3.75 11.30 4.99
N ALA A 288 3.83 11.56 6.30
CA ALA A 288 3.36 10.64 7.35
C ALA A 288 2.24 11.26 8.22
N PRO A 289 1.03 11.52 7.68
CA PRO A 289 -0.12 12.08 8.41
C PRO A 289 -0.86 11.08 9.33
N SER A 290 -0.25 9.93 9.65
CA SER A 290 -0.92 8.79 10.31
C SER A 290 -2.08 8.24 9.46
N TYR A 291 -3.15 7.75 10.11
CA TYR A 291 -4.30 7.12 9.46
C TYR A 291 -5.15 8.09 8.65
N LEU A 292 -5.63 7.60 7.51
CA LEU A 292 -6.57 8.30 6.64
C LEU A 292 -7.83 7.44 6.45
N PRO A 293 -8.69 7.37 7.48
CA PRO A 293 -9.95 6.64 7.40
C PRO A 293 -10.93 7.32 6.43
N PRO A 294 -11.76 6.55 5.73
CA PRO A 294 -12.84 7.09 4.91
C PRO A 294 -13.96 7.63 5.80
N ALA A 295 -14.80 8.49 5.24
CA ALA A 295 -15.85 9.20 5.96
C ALA A 295 -16.80 8.25 6.70
N GLU A 296 -17.13 7.09 6.12
CA GLU A 296 -17.98 6.09 6.77
C GLU A 296 -17.38 5.56 8.09
N ALA A 297 -16.05 5.41 8.17
CA ALA A 297 -15.40 4.84 9.33
C ALA A 297 -15.49 5.76 10.57
N PHE A 298 -15.66 7.07 10.38
CA PHE A 298 -15.78 8.03 11.49
C PHE A 298 -17.00 7.76 12.38
N ALA A 299 -18.09 7.23 11.82
CA ALA A 299 -19.30 6.88 12.58
C ALA A 299 -19.09 5.67 13.50
N GLU A 300 -18.14 4.80 13.16
CA GLU A 300 -17.82 3.58 13.91
C GLU A 300 -16.78 3.82 15.02
N HIS A 301 -16.11 4.98 15.02
CA HIS A 301 -14.98 5.28 15.91
C HIS A 301 -13.82 4.27 15.75
N GLY A 302 -13.13 3.94 16.84
CA GLY A 302 -12.00 3.00 16.85
C GLY A 302 -10.63 3.66 16.72
N TYR A 303 -9.59 2.82 16.61
CA TYR A 303 -8.19 3.24 16.67
C TYR A 303 -7.79 4.16 15.52
N GLU A 304 -8.16 3.85 14.28
CA GLU A 304 -7.72 4.62 13.09
C GLU A 304 -8.34 6.02 13.10
N VAL A 305 -9.63 6.10 13.44
CA VAL A 305 -10.37 7.37 13.61
C VAL A 305 -9.87 8.16 14.83
N GLY A 306 -9.51 7.46 15.89
CA GLY A 306 -8.84 8.04 17.04
C GLY A 306 -7.44 8.54 16.71
N SER A 307 -6.71 7.90 15.80
CA SER A 307 -5.32 8.25 15.47
C SER A 307 -5.23 9.36 14.44
N THR A 308 -6.19 9.47 13.53
CA THR A 308 -6.18 10.55 12.53
C THR A 308 -6.37 11.92 13.19
N ARG A 309 -5.58 12.91 12.76
CA ARG A 309 -5.74 14.33 13.13
C ARG A 309 -6.32 15.16 11.99
N TYR A 310 -6.78 14.52 10.93
CA TYR A 310 -7.40 15.18 9.80
C TYR A 310 -8.93 15.01 9.85
N ALA A 311 -9.65 15.97 9.30
CA ALA A 311 -11.09 16.00 9.32
C ALA A 311 -11.70 14.89 8.44
N LEU A 312 -12.97 14.56 8.70
CA LEU A 312 -13.78 13.70 7.83
C LEU A 312 -13.74 14.20 6.37
N GLY A 313 -13.71 13.28 5.41
CA GLY A 313 -13.63 13.63 3.98
C GLY A 313 -12.20 13.86 3.47
N THR A 314 -11.18 13.69 4.31
CA THR A 314 -9.79 13.95 3.91
C THR A 314 -9.31 12.95 2.86
N VAL A 315 -9.48 11.64 3.08
CA VAL A 315 -8.98 10.63 2.14
C VAL A 315 -9.74 10.68 0.81
N GLU A 316 -11.02 11.05 0.81
CA GLU A 316 -11.84 11.25 -0.38
C GLU A 316 -11.30 12.43 -1.22
N ARG A 317 -10.96 13.55 -0.58
CA ARG A 317 -10.34 14.69 -1.25
C ARG A 317 -9.00 14.31 -1.91
N LEU A 318 -8.20 13.49 -1.24
CA LEU A 318 -6.94 12.97 -1.78
C LEU A 318 -7.18 12.00 -2.95
N ALA A 319 -8.14 11.09 -2.81
CA ALA A 319 -8.53 10.16 -3.87
C ALA A 319 -9.07 10.91 -5.10
N ASP A 320 -9.88 11.95 -4.91
CA ASP A 320 -10.39 12.78 -6.00
C ASP A 320 -9.27 13.54 -6.71
N ALA A 321 -8.29 14.06 -5.97
CA ALA A 321 -7.10 14.65 -6.57
C ALA A 321 -6.29 13.62 -7.36
N ALA A 322 -6.12 12.40 -6.83
CA ALA A 322 -5.45 11.32 -7.53
C ALA A 322 -6.15 10.96 -8.84
N VAL A 323 -7.48 10.87 -8.87
CA VAL A 323 -8.23 10.61 -10.11
C VAL A 323 -8.09 11.75 -11.11
N ARG A 324 -8.16 13.02 -10.66
CA ARG A 324 -7.89 14.17 -11.55
C ARG A 324 -6.49 14.09 -12.14
N LEU A 325 -5.49 13.81 -11.32
CA LEU A 325 -4.12 13.63 -11.77
C LEU A 325 -3.96 12.41 -12.68
N ALA A 326 -4.66 11.30 -12.45
CA ALA A 326 -4.58 10.12 -13.31
C ALA A 326 -4.94 10.43 -14.76
N PHE A 327 -5.95 11.27 -14.97
CA PHE A 327 -6.48 11.62 -16.30
C PHE A 327 -6.12 13.02 -16.80
N ALA A 328 -5.37 13.82 -16.03
CA ALA A 328 -4.94 15.14 -16.46
C ALA A 328 -4.14 15.03 -17.77
N PRO A 329 -4.36 15.93 -18.75
CA PRO A 329 -3.53 15.98 -19.94
C PRO A 329 -2.07 16.04 -19.51
N THR A 330 -1.23 15.19 -20.08
CA THR A 330 0.21 15.39 -19.93
C THR A 330 0.51 16.62 -20.77
N GLU A 331 0.53 17.81 -20.15
CA GLU A 331 1.07 18.98 -20.84
C GLU A 331 2.41 18.56 -21.43
N ALA A 332 2.65 18.94 -22.67
CA ALA A 332 3.96 18.84 -23.28
C ALA A 332 4.85 19.85 -22.56
N THR A 333 5.16 19.61 -21.28
CA THR A 333 6.36 20.16 -20.70
C THR A 333 7.48 19.57 -21.51
N SER A 334 7.99 20.39 -22.42
CA SER A 334 9.32 20.28 -22.99
C SER A 334 10.35 20.48 -21.89
N ASP A 335 10.20 19.81 -20.75
CA ASP A 335 11.36 19.40 -19.99
C ASP A 335 11.84 18.17 -20.73
N THR A 336 12.59 18.46 -21.79
CA THR A 336 13.72 17.62 -22.13
C THR A 336 14.38 17.32 -20.79
N ILE A 337 14.34 16.05 -20.36
CA ILE A 337 15.48 15.52 -19.64
C ILE A 337 16.62 15.77 -20.61
N GLY A 338 17.27 16.93 -20.46
CA GLY A 338 18.33 17.39 -21.31
C GLY A 338 19.35 16.26 -21.39
N GLY A 339 19.78 15.96 -22.61
CA GLY A 339 20.71 14.87 -22.85
C GLY A 339 21.85 14.89 -21.83
N LEU A 340 21.93 13.81 -21.05
CA LEU A 340 23.06 13.37 -20.26
C LEU A 340 22.98 11.84 -20.22
#